data_AF-A0A0B6ESR6-F1
#
_entry.id   AF-A0A0B6ESR6-F1
#
_cell.length_a   1.000
_cell.length_b   1.000
_cell.length_c   1.000
_cell.angle_alpha   90.00
_cell.angle_beta   90.00
_cell.angle_gamma   90.00
#
_symmetry.space_group_name_H-M   'P 1'
#
loop_
_entity.id
_entity.type
_entity.pdbx_description
1 polymer ?
#
loop_
_entity_poly.entity_id
_entity_poly.type
_entity_poly.pdbx_seq_one_letter_code
_entity_poly.pdbx_strand_id
1 'polypeptide(L)'
;MLALGDMMSRTQEGTEALLRAVGPAFSGRDYPTLGALAAGESAAWSRLFNWRTLGTAMTAAAPALLACRPDCSTGTRVGLIAASLGQAAKRGEPTPFGVACVSAQYGVFTWELRGARTDATGWGLRAGAWAAGIALSRTRGERLATAVAGVPAAALSALAGDSNLRATTATQGLSHGANLLLASEALTVLNPDGKSQDTGLRGRVLAAGQVAAQTVGLVLLVDGLARRGRF
;
A
#
# COMPACT_ATOMS: atom_id res chain seq x y z
N MET A 1 19.53 24.75 3.99
CA MET A 1 19.47 24.24 5.38
C MET A 1 18.05 23.83 5.81
N LEU A 2 17.00 24.58 5.45
CA LEU A 2 15.59 24.26 5.79
C LEU A 2 15.06 22.92 5.23
N ALA A 3 15.48 22.50 4.03
CA ALA A 3 14.99 21.27 3.40
C ALA A 3 15.49 19.97 4.07
N LEU A 4 16.70 19.99 4.65
CA LEU A 4 17.28 18.81 5.30
C LEU A 4 16.63 18.55 6.67
N GLY A 5 16.34 19.62 7.41
CA GLY A 5 15.63 19.54 8.69
C GLY A 5 14.20 19.01 8.53
N ASP A 6 13.46 19.49 7.53
CA ASP A 6 12.11 19.01 7.22
C ASP A 6 12.11 17.55 6.72
N MET A 7 13.14 17.13 5.99
CA MET A 7 13.28 15.72 5.60
C MET A 7 13.54 14.81 6.81
N MET A 8 14.37 15.26 7.75
CA MET A 8 14.75 14.46 8.92
C MET A 8 13.60 14.33 9.92
N SER A 9 12.84 15.41 10.17
CA SER A 9 11.64 15.37 10.99
C SER A 9 10.58 14.42 10.42
N ARG A 10 10.34 14.49 9.10
CA ARG A 10 9.41 13.56 8.42
C ARG A 10 9.84 12.11 8.54
N THR A 11 11.14 11.85 8.47
CA THR A 11 11.68 10.48 8.62
C THR A 11 11.45 9.96 10.05
N GLN A 12 11.71 10.78 11.06
CA GLN A 12 11.47 10.44 12.47
C GLN A 12 9.98 10.17 12.73
N GLU A 13 9.07 11.01 12.22
CA GLU A 13 7.63 10.81 12.33
C GLU A 13 7.19 9.46 11.72
N GLY A 14 7.78 9.07 10.59
CA GLY A 14 7.54 7.77 9.96
C GLY A 14 8.03 6.60 10.79
N THR A 15 9.23 6.70 11.36
CA THR A 15 9.81 5.68 12.25
C THR A 15 8.97 5.50 13.51
N GLU A 16 8.54 6.60 14.14
CA GLU A 16 7.67 6.54 15.32
C GLU A 16 6.31 5.91 15.01
N ALA A 17 5.71 6.28 13.87
CA ALA A 17 4.47 5.67 13.42
C ALA A 17 4.61 4.16 13.22
N LEU A 18 5.73 3.71 12.63
CA LEU A 18 6.03 2.30 12.43
C LEU A 18 6.22 1.55 13.74
N LEU A 19 7.07 2.07 14.63
CA LEU A 19 7.32 1.46 15.94
C LEU A 19 6.03 1.35 16.74
N ARG A 20 5.15 2.35 16.64
CA ARG A 20 3.84 2.33 17.30
C ARG A 20 2.88 1.33 16.67
N ALA A 21 2.80 1.27 15.35
CA ALA A 21 1.91 0.34 14.65
C ALA A 21 2.30 -1.13 14.91
N VAL A 22 3.59 -1.38 15.09
CA VAL A 22 4.15 -2.73 15.22
C VAL A 22 4.38 -3.14 16.68
N GLY A 23 4.57 -2.18 17.60
CA GLY A 23 4.77 -2.46 19.03
C GLY A 23 3.71 -3.38 19.67
N PRO A 24 2.39 -3.15 19.44
CA PRO A 24 1.34 -4.05 19.92
C PRO A 24 1.48 -5.48 19.42
N ALA A 25 1.97 -5.69 18.19
CA ALA A 25 2.17 -7.01 17.60
C ALA A 25 3.25 -7.81 18.35
N PHE A 26 4.38 -7.17 18.69
CA PHE A 26 5.45 -7.83 19.46
C PHE A 26 5.16 -7.94 20.96
N SER A 27 4.22 -7.17 21.49
CA SER A 27 3.76 -7.29 22.88
C SER A 27 2.63 -8.33 23.08
N GLY A 28 2.26 -9.08 22.03
CA GLY A 28 1.21 -10.10 22.07
C GLY A 28 -0.23 -9.55 22.10
N ARG A 29 -0.42 -8.27 21.76
CA ARG A 29 -1.74 -7.59 21.78
C ARG A 29 -2.39 -7.50 20.40
N ASP A 30 -1.64 -7.74 19.33
CA ASP A 30 -2.12 -7.67 17.94
C ASP A 30 -1.51 -8.80 17.07
N TYR A 31 -1.99 -10.03 17.31
CA TYR A 31 -1.60 -11.21 16.52
C TYR A 31 -1.91 -11.09 15.02
N PRO A 32 -3.05 -10.50 14.59
CA PRO A 32 -3.31 -10.30 13.16
C PRO A 32 -2.25 -9.43 12.47
N THR A 33 -1.79 -8.33 13.10
CA THR A 33 -0.68 -7.53 12.55
C THR A 33 0.65 -8.30 12.57
N LEU A 34 0.94 -9.07 13.62
CA LEU A 34 2.14 -9.92 13.65
C LEU A 34 2.13 -10.93 12.50
N GLY A 35 1.01 -11.61 12.27
CA GLY A 35 0.83 -12.55 11.18
C GLY A 35 0.98 -11.89 9.81
N ALA A 36 0.43 -10.69 9.63
CA ALA A 36 0.56 -9.94 8.39
C ALA A 36 2.02 -9.54 8.09
N LEU A 37 2.78 -9.14 9.11
CA LEU A 37 4.21 -8.85 8.99
C LEU A 37 5.00 -10.11 8.64
N ALA A 38 4.76 -11.22 9.35
CA ALA A 38 5.41 -12.50 9.07
C ALA A 38 5.10 -13.00 7.65
N ALA A 39 3.86 -12.84 7.19
CA ALA A 39 3.46 -13.15 5.83
C ALA A 39 4.17 -12.24 4.82
N GLY A 40 4.23 -10.92 5.06
CA GLY A 40 4.94 -9.99 4.19
C GLY A 40 6.43 -10.27 4.08
N GLU A 41 7.09 -10.56 5.20
CA GLU A 41 8.51 -10.93 5.23
C GLU A 41 8.75 -12.26 4.50
N SER A 42 7.93 -13.28 4.77
CA SER A 42 7.98 -14.57 4.08
C SER A 42 7.78 -14.41 2.57
N ALA A 43 6.88 -13.51 2.17
CA ALA A 43 6.67 -13.17 0.77
C ALA A 43 7.88 -12.49 0.14
N ALA A 44 8.54 -11.55 0.84
CA ALA A 44 9.76 -10.89 0.36
C ALA A 44 10.91 -11.89 0.16
N TRP A 45 11.16 -12.76 1.14
CA TRP A 45 12.14 -13.85 1.01
C TRP A 45 11.81 -14.78 -0.14
N SER A 46 10.53 -15.14 -0.28
CA SER A 46 10.07 -15.97 -1.39
C SER A 46 10.35 -15.33 -2.76
N ARG A 47 10.32 -14.00 -2.88
CA ARG A 47 10.70 -13.31 -4.14
C ARG A 47 12.20 -13.39 -4.39
N LEU A 48 13.03 -13.24 -3.36
CA LEU A 48 14.49 -13.33 -3.46
C LEU A 48 14.95 -14.75 -3.86
N PHE A 49 14.33 -15.78 -3.28
CA PHE A 49 14.64 -17.19 -3.53
C PHE A 49 13.80 -17.84 -4.64
N ASN A 50 12.93 -17.07 -5.32
CA ASN A 50 12.07 -17.53 -6.41
C ASN A 50 11.06 -18.62 -6.01
N TRP A 51 10.63 -18.66 -4.74
CA TRP A 51 9.58 -19.54 -4.21
C TRP A 51 8.17 -19.02 -4.54
N ARG A 52 7.79 -19.07 -5.82
CA ARG A 52 6.61 -18.38 -6.37
C ARG A 52 5.29 -18.70 -5.67
N THR A 53 5.01 -19.98 -5.41
CA THR A 53 3.74 -20.41 -4.80
C THR A 53 3.62 -19.87 -3.39
N LEU A 54 4.68 -20.03 -2.59
CA LEU A 54 4.74 -19.50 -1.23
C LEU A 54 4.68 -17.97 -1.23
N GLY A 55 5.47 -17.32 -2.08
CA GLY A 55 5.49 -15.86 -2.19
C GLY A 55 4.13 -15.29 -2.55
N THR A 56 3.39 -15.93 -3.45
CA THR A 56 2.05 -15.46 -3.82
C THR A 56 1.03 -15.72 -2.72
N ALA A 57 1.05 -16.91 -2.11
CA ALA A 57 0.17 -17.22 -0.98
C ALA A 57 0.37 -16.22 0.16
N MET A 58 1.63 -15.92 0.50
CA MET A 58 1.99 -15.00 1.58
C MET A 58 1.68 -13.54 1.24
N THR A 59 1.86 -13.13 -0.03
CA THR A 59 1.46 -11.77 -0.49
C THR A 59 -0.05 -11.55 -0.36
N ALA A 60 -0.87 -12.57 -0.64
CA ALA A 60 -2.32 -12.50 -0.46
C ALA A 60 -2.75 -12.65 1.01
N ALA A 61 -2.03 -13.46 1.80
CA ALA A 61 -2.32 -13.67 3.21
C ALA A 61 -2.13 -12.40 4.05
N ALA A 62 -1.12 -11.58 3.77
CA ALA A 62 -0.83 -10.37 4.55
C ALA A 62 -2.04 -9.42 4.69
N PRO A 63 -2.70 -8.94 3.62
CA PRO A 63 -3.90 -8.12 3.74
C PRO A 63 -5.08 -8.87 4.37
N ALA A 64 -5.25 -10.18 4.11
CA ALA A 64 -6.31 -10.97 4.73
C ALA A 64 -6.16 -11.05 6.26
N LEU A 65 -4.94 -11.22 6.75
CA LEU A 65 -4.63 -11.21 8.18
C LEU A 65 -4.92 -9.85 8.82
N LEU A 66 -4.58 -8.75 8.15
CA LEU A 66 -4.96 -7.41 8.63
C LEU A 66 -6.48 -7.22 8.68
N ALA A 67 -7.25 -7.85 7.79
CA ALA A 67 -8.71 -7.79 7.80
C ALA A 67 -9.31 -8.47 9.04
N CYS A 68 -8.57 -9.39 9.67
CA CYS A 68 -8.96 -10.06 10.91
C CYS A 68 -8.74 -9.21 12.16
N ARG A 69 -8.12 -8.02 12.05
CA ARG A 69 -7.97 -7.12 13.20
C ARG A 69 -9.35 -6.72 13.76
N PRO A 70 -9.52 -6.75 15.09
CA PRO A 70 -10.82 -6.46 15.72
C PRO A 70 -11.23 -4.99 15.51
N ASP A 71 -10.27 -4.08 15.44
CA ASP A 71 -10.46 -2.63 15.31
C ASP A 71 -10.62 -2.14 13.86
N CYS A 72 -10.62 -3.04 12.87
CA CYS A 72 -10.89 -2.70 11.48
C CYS A 72 -12.39 -2.41 11.25
N SER A 73 -12.69 -1.22 10.71
CA SER A 73 -14.03 -0.87 10.22
C SER A 73 -14.48 -1.85 9.11
N THR A 74 -15.80 -2.00 8.94
CA THR A 74 -16.36 -2.84 7.87
C THR A 74 -15.83 -2.45 6.49
N GLY A 75 -15.72 -1.15 6.21
CA GLY A 75 -15.10 -0.66 4.98
C GLY A 75 -13.65 -1.11 4.86
N THR A 76 -12.80 -0.80 5.84
CA THR A 76 -11.39 -1.22 5.85
C THR A 76 -11.22 -2.73 5.61
N ARG A 77 -12.07 -3.57 6.21
CA ARG A 77 -12.05 -5.03 5.97
C ARG A 77 -12.38 -5.39 4.53
N VAL A 78 -13.41 -4.81 3.94
CA VAL A 78 -13.75 -5.00 2.52
C VAL A 78 -12.57 -4.59 1.63
N GLY A 79 -11.93 -3.47 1.93
CA GLY A 79 -10.76 -3.00 1.20
C GLY A 79 -9.58 -3.98 1.27
N LEU A 80 -9.32 -4.55 2.45
CA LEU A 80 -8.26 -5.53 2.67
C LEU A 80 -8.56 -6.89 2.03
N ILE A 81 -9.82 -7.36 2.06
CA ILE A 81 -10.24 -8.58 1.36
C ILE A 81 -10.05 -8.39 -0.15
N ALA A 82 -10.48 -7.25 -0.69
CA ALA A 82 -10.25 -6.90 -2.09
C ALA A 82 -8.76 -6.84 -2.43
N ALA A 83 -7.91 -6.32 -1.51
CA ALA A 83 -6.46 -6.35 -1.67
C ALA A 83 -5.90 -7.78 -1.76
N SER A 84 -6.34 -8.67 -0.87
CA SER A 84 -5.95 -10.08 -0.87
C SER A 84 -6.31 -10.77 -2.19
N LEU A 85 -7.56 -10.62 -2.63
CA LEU A 85 -8.05 -11.20 -3.87
C LEU A 85 -7.33 -10.60 -5.10
N GLY A 86 -7.06 -9.30 -5.09
CA GLY A 86 -6.28 -8.62 -6.13
C GLY A 86 -4.86 -9.18 -6.25
N GLN A 87 -4.19 -9.43 -5.13
CA GLN A 87 -2.85 -10.04 -5.13
C GLN A 87 -2.87 -11.50 -5.56
N ALA A 88 -3.90 -12.27 -5.18
CA ALA A 88 -4.09 -13.63 -5.68
C ALA A 88 -4.36 -13.66 -7.19
N ALA A 89 -5.09 -12.67 -7.71
CA ALA A 89 -5.40 -12.53 -9.12
C ALA A 89 -4.22 -12.05 -9.97
N LYS A 90 -3.14 -11.51 -9.37
CA LYS A 90 -1.90 -11.13 -10.06
C LYS A 90 -1.07 -12.35 -10.57
N ARG A 91 -1.57 -13.59 -10.45
CA ARG A 91 -0.90 -14.85 -10.88
C ARG A 91 -0.76 -15.06 -12.41
N GLY A 92 -0.94 -14.03 -13.24
CA GLY A 92 -0.86 -14.18 -14.70
C GLY A 92 -1.08 -12.86 -15.46
N GLU A 93 -1.75 -12.94 -16.60
CA GLU A 93 -2.20 -11.77 -17.34
C GLU A 93 -3.21 -10.94 -16.51
N PRO A 94 -3.28 -9.62 -16.72
CA PRO A 94 -4.26 -8.79 -16.03
C PRO A 94 -5.69 -9.29 -16.30
N THR A 95 -6.41 -9.65 -15.24
CA THR A 95 -7.80 -10.10 -15.34
C THR A 95 -8.77 -8.98 -14.94
N PRO A 96 -9.98 -8.91 -15.53
CA PRO A 96 -11.02 -7.96 -15.09
C PRO A 96 -11.32 -8.07 -13.59
N PHE A 97 -11.28 -9.29 -13.05
CA PHE A 97 -11.46 -9.54 -11.61
C PHE A 97 -10.34 -8.92 -10.76
N GLY A 98 -9.08 -9.13 -11.13
CA GLY A 98 -7.94 -8.52 -10.42
C GLY A 98 -8.00 -6.99 -10.48
N VAL A 99 -8.39 -6.44 -11.62
CA VAL A 99 -8.62 -5.00 -11.81
C VAL A 99 -9.74 -4.49 -10.89
N ALA A 100 -10.88 -5.18 -10.84
CA ALA A 100 -12.00 -4.82 -9.95
C ALA A 100 -11.60 -4.89 -8.47
N CYS A 101 -10.85 -5.92 -8.07
CA CYS A 101 -10.36 -6.09 -6.71
C CYS A 101 -9.41 -4.95 -6.29
N VAL A 102 -8.44 -4.61 -7.15
CA VAL A 102 -7.55 -3.48 -6.92
C VAL A 102 -8.34 -2.17 -6.89
N SER A 103 -9.32 -1.98 -7.78
CA SER A 103 -10.23 -0.81 -7.75
C SER A 103 -10.91 -0.67 -6.40
N ALA A 104 -11.50 -1.79 -5.92
CA ALA A 104 -12.32 -1.83 -4.73
C ALA A 104 -11.48 -1.60 -3.47
N GLN A 105 -10.32 -2.25 -3.34
CA GLN A 105 -9.37 -2.03 -2.23
C GLN A 105 -9.18 -0.56 -1.97
N TYR A 106 -8.82 0.10 -3.06
CA TYR A 106 -8.31 1.43 -3.06
C TYR A 106 -9.45 2.47 -3.01
N GLY A 107 -10.56 2.24 -3.74
CA GLY A 107 -11.76 3.06 -3.66
C GLY A 107 -12.32 3.10 -2.24
N VAL A 108 -12.29 1.97 -1.54
CA VAL A 108 -12.68 1.91 -0.13
C VAL A 108 -11.72 2.72 0.76
N PHE A 109 -10.40 2.61 0.58
CA PHE A 109 -9.46 3.43 1.34
C PHE A 109 -9.65 4.93 1.08
N THR A 110 -9.93 5.34 -0.16
CA THR A 110 -10.25 6.75 -0.44
C THR A 110 -11.55 7.21 0.21
N TRP A 111 -12.55 6.34 0.26
CA TRP A 111 -13.83 6.61 0.87
C TRP A 111 -13.72 6.74 2.39
N GLU A 112 -12.98 5.85 3.05
CA GLU A 112 -12.66 5.95 4.49
C GLU A 112 -11.93 7.25 4.83
N LEU A 113 -11.21 7.79 3.85
CA LEU A 113 -10.40 8.99 3.99
C LEU A 113 -11.06 10.30 3.49
N ARG A 114 -12.33 10.26 3.08
CA ARG A 114 -13.09 11.37 2.43
C ARG A 114 -13.32 12.65 3.25
N GLY A 115 -12.77 12.74 4.46
CA GLY A 115 -12.89 13.90 5.36
C GLY A 115 -11.58 14.66 5.61
N ALA A 116 -10.47 14.25 5.01
CA ALA A 116 -9.21 14.99 5.08
C ALA A 116 -9.26 16.22 4.15
N ARG A 117 -8.82 17.38 4.64
CA ARG A 117 -8.90 18.64 3.89
C ARG A 117 -7.68 18.76 2.99
N THR A 118 -7.89 18.58 1.68
CA THR A 118 -6.85 18.73 0.66
C THR A 118 -7.05 20.02 -0.12
N ASP A 119 -6.02 20.86 -0.21
CA ASP A 119 -6.04 22.07 -1.04
C ASP A 119 -6.17 21.73 -2.54
N ALA A 120 -6.89 22.58 -3.29
CA ALA A 120 -7.22 22.38 -4.70
C ALA A 120 -5.99 22.12 -5.60
N THR A 121 -4.87 22.78 -5.32
CA THR A 121 -3.58 22.62 -6.01
C THR A 121 -3.00 21.22 -5.83
N GLY A 122 -3.27 20.61 -4.68
CA GLY A 122 -2.90 19.26 -4.35
C GLY A 122 -3.69 18.22 -5.13
N TRP A 123 -4.98 18.46 -5.37
CA TRP A 123 -5.78 17.64 -6.29
C TRP A 123 -5.28 17.77 -7.73
N GLY A 124 -4.91 18.97 -8.17
CA GLY A 124 -4.41 19.24 -9.54
C GLY A 124 -3.10 18.53 -9.90
N LEU A 125 -2.06 18.63 -9.06
CA LEU A 125 -0.78 17.94 -9.29
C LEU A 125 -0.93 16.41 -9.34
N ARG A 126 -1.88 15.88 -8.56
CA ARG A 126 -2.11 14.44 -8.40
C ARG A 126 -3.01 13.88 -9.50
N ALA A 127 -3.97 14.67 -9.98
CA ALA A 127 -4.68 14.44 -11.24
C ALA A 127 -3.71 14.51 -12.45
N GLY A 128 -2.70 15.38 -12.40
CA GLY A 128 -1.63 15.44 -13.41
C GLY A 128 -0.74 14.20 -13.44
N ALA A 129 -0.28 13.72 -12.28
CA ALA A 129 0.45 12.46 -12.17
C ALA A 129 -0.38 11.25 -12.65
N TRP A 130 -1.69 11.28 -12.40
CA TRP A 130 -2.65 10.31 -12.92
C TRP A 130 -2.78 10.36 -14.46
N ALA A 131 -2.93 11.55 -15.04
CA ALA A 131 -3.00 11.73 -16.49
C ALA A 131 -1.70 11.27 -17.18
N ALA A 132 -0.54 11.50 -16.56
CA ALA A 132 0.75 11.01 -17.02
C ALA A 132 0.86 9.48 -16.94
N GLY A 133 0.37 8.85 -15.86
CA GLY A 133 0.30 7.39 -15.73
C GLY A 133 -0.63 6.72 -16.76
N ILE A 134 -1.76 7.36 -17.08
CA ILE A 134 -2.66 6.94 -18.18
C ILE A 134 -1.99 7.13 -19.54
N ALA A 135 -1.26 8.23 -19.75
CA ALA A 135 -0.53 8.45 -20.99
C ALA A 135 0.59 7.42 -21.19
N LEU A 136 1.29 7.03 -20.12
CA LEU A 136 2.34 6.01 -20.17
C LEU A 136 1.76 4.61 -20.45
N SER A 137 0.60 4.26 -19.88
CA SER A 137 -0.04 2.96 -20.07
C SER A 137 -0.58 2.74 -21.48
N ARG A 138 -0.87 3.82 -22.24
CA ARG A 138 -1.24 3.76 -23.66
C ARG A 138 -0.17 3.12 -24.55
N THR A 139 1.09 3.11 -24.12
CA THR A 139 2.22 2.59 -24.89
C THR A 139 2.49 1.09 -24.73
N ARG A 140 1.83 0.41 -23.77
CA ARG A 140 2.16 -0.98 -23.38
C ARG A 140 1.00 -2.01 -23.48
N GLY A 141 -0.10 -1.69 -24.15
CA GLY A 141 -1.20 -2.64 -24.38
C GLY A 141 -2.07 -3.01 -23.17
N GLU A 142 -1.62 -2.76 -21.94
CA GLU A 142 -2.37 -3.02 -20.69
C GLU A 142 -3.27 -1.84 -20.28
N ARG A 143 -4.26 -1.54 -21.14
CA ARG A 143 -5.17 -0.38 -21.06
C ARG A 143 -6.02 -0.28 -19.79
N LEU A 144 -6.35 -1.40 -19.15
CA LEU A 144 -7.31 -1.46 -18.04
C LEU A 144 -6.66 -1.56 -16.66
N ALA A 145 -5.48 -2.14 -16.54
CA ALA A 145 -4.82 -2.41 -15.25
C ALA A 145 -4.21 -1.15 -14.63
N THR A 146 -3.65 -0.28 -15.46
CA THR A 146 -2.89 0.90 -15.01
C THR A 146 -3.79 2.11 -14.71
N ALA A 147 -4.90 2.26 -15.45
CA ALA A 147 -5.87 3.34 -15.25
C ALA A 147 -6.66 3.19 -13.94
N VAL A 148 -6.79 1.95 -13.45
CA VAL A 148 -7.64 1.58 -12.32
C VAL A 148 -6.90 1.62 -10.97
N ALA A 149 -5.59 1.38 -10.95
CA ALA A 149 -4.77 1.43 -9.73
C ALA A 149 -4.22 2.83 -9.38
N GLY A 150 -4.18 3.76 -10.35
CA GLY A 150 -3.56 5.09 -10.17
C GLY A 150 -4.43 6.13 -9.44
N VAL A 151 -5.75 6.11 -9.68
CA VAL A 151 -6.75 6.99 -9.02
C VAL A 151 -6.60 6.99 -7.49
N PRO A 152 -6.40 5.85 -6.84
CA PRO A 152 -6.49 5.80 -5.39
C PRO A 152 -5.13 5.84 -4.70
N ALA A 153 -4.05 5.45 -5.40
CA ALA A 153 -2.69 5.74 -4.99
C ALA A 153 -2.41 7.26 -5.02
N ALA A 154 -3.01 7.99 -5.97
CA ALA A 154 -3.01 9.45 -6.00
C ALA A 154 -3.87 10.06 -4.88
N ALA A 155 -5.02 9.48 -4.57
CA ALA A 155 -5.85 9.93 -3.45
C ALA A 155 -5.19 9.65 -2.09
N LEU A 156 -4.56 8.48 -1.90
CA LEU A 156 -3.71 8.16 -0.75
C LEU A 156 -2.50 9.12 -0.65
N SER A 157 -1.88 9.47 -1.77
CA SER A 157 -0.83 10.51 -1.85
C SER A 157 -1.36 11.94 -1.57
N ALA A 158 -2.65 12.19 -1.78
CA ALA A 158 -3.33 13.44 -1.41
C ALA A 158 -3.48 13.55 0.12
N LEU A 159 -3.78 12.43 0.78
CA LEU A 159 -3.79 12.32 2.24
C LEU A 159 -2.41 12.37 2.87
N ALA A 160 -1.36 11.99 2.14
CA ALA A 160 0.01 12.05 2.63
C ALA A 160 0.57 13.49 2.79
N GLY A 161 -0.11 14.48 2.20
CA GLY A 161 0.31 15.88 2.16
C GLY A 161 -0.32 16.81 3.20
N ASP A 162 -1.36 16.38 3.92
CA ASP A 162 -2.19 17.25 4.75
C ASP A 162 -1.51 17.64 6.07
N SER A 163 -1.35 18.94 6.35
CA SER A 163 -0.77 19.48 7.59
C SER A 163 -1.66 19.29 8.81
N ASN A 164 -2.98 19.11 8.65
CA ASN A 164 -3.89 18.81 9.76
C ASN A 164 -3.89 17.32 10.15
N LEU A 165 -3.53 16.40 9.23
CA LEU A 165 -3.23 15.00 9.58
C LEU A 165 -1.83 14.83 10.22
N ARG A 166 -1.00 15.88 10.17
CA ARG A 166 0.29 15.96 10.91
C ARG A 166 0.12 16.55 12.31
N ALA A 167 -0.91 17.36 12.53
CA ALA A 167 -1.14 18.06 13.79
C ALA A 167 -1.76 17.19 14.90
N THR A 168 -2.28 16.00 14.59
CA THR A 168 -2.95 15.14 15.57
C THR A 168 -2.36 13.73 15.60
N THR A 169 -1.97 13.28 16.80
CA THR A 169 -1.53 11.89 17.10
C THR A 169 -2.51 10.81 16.61
N ALA A 170 -3.79 11.18 16.40
CA ALA A 170 -4.84 10.31 15.88
C ALA A 170 -4.62 9.82 14.43
N THR A 171 -3.83 10.53 13.61
CA THR A 171 -3.71 10.25 12.15
C THR A 171 -2.28 10.02 11.65
N GLN A 172 -1.31 10.10 12.57
CA GLN A 172 0.10 9.78 12.31
C GLN A 172 0.23 8.35 11.74
N GLY A 173 0.99 8.20 10.66
CA GLY A 173 1.22 6.92 9.96
C GLY A 173 0.42 6.73 8.67
N LEU A 174 -0.76 7.35 8.52
CA LEU A 174 -1.58 7.24 7.29
C LEU A 174 -0.84 7.73 6.05
N SER A 175 -0.14 8.86 6.17
CA SER A 175 0.65 9.47 5.09
C SER A 175 1.81 8.60 4.62
N HIS A 176 2.52 8.00 5.58
CA HIS A 176 3.64 7.09 5.31
C HIS A 176 3.13 5.78 4.71
N GLY A 177 2.03 5.24 5.24
CA GLY A 177 1.39 4.04 4.69
C GLY A 177 1.00 4.22 3.22
N ALA A 178 0.36 5.35 2.92
CA ALA A 178 0.00 5.76 1.57
C ALA A 178 1.20 5.88 0.62
N ASN A 179 2.29 6.53 1.06
CA ASN A 179 3.51 6.68 0.25
C ASN A 179 4.17 5.34 -0.05
N LEU A 180 4.16 4.40 0.90
CA LEU A 180 4.70 3.06 0.70
C LEU A 180 3.84 2.22 -0.26
N LEU A 181 2.51 2.36 -0.21
CA LEU A 181 1.63 1.74 -1.20
C LEU A 181 1.90 2.28 -2.61
N LEU A 182 2.07 3.60 -2.75
CA LEU A 182 2.46 4.22 -4.01
C LEU A 182 3.82 3.70 -4.51
N ALA A 183 4.81 3.62 -3.62
CA ALA A 183 6.11 3.05 -3.94
C ALA A 183 6.01 1.59 -4.40
N SER A 184 5.17 0.77 -3.76
CA SER A 184 4.89 -0.61 -4.18
C SER A 184 4.35 -0.69 -5.61
N GLU A 185 3.40 0.16 -5.99
CA GLU A 185 2.89 0.18 -7.37
C GLU A 185 3.96 0.67 -8.36
N ALA A 186 4.76 1.67 -7.99
CA ALA A 186 5.89 2.11 -8.82
C ALA A 186 6.90 0.98 -9.06
N LEU A 187 7.23 0.21 -8.02
CA LEU A 187 8.11 -0.97 -8.13
C LEU A 187 7.49 -2.07 -9.01
N THR A 188 6.17 -2.22 -9.00
CA THR A 188 5.45 -3.13 -9.90
C THR A 188 5.64 -2.71 -11.36
N VAL A 189 5.51 -1.42 -11.67
CA VAL A 189 5.70 -0.87 -13.03
C VAL A 189 7.15 -0.99 -13.50
N LEU A 190 8.11 -0.83 -12.58
CA LEU A 190 9.55 -0.94 -12.86
C LEU A 190 10.03 -2.39 -13.03
N ASN A 191 9.19 -3.38 -12.73
CA ASN A 191 9.52 -4.81 -12.84
C ASN A 191 8.65 -5.54 -13.88
N PRO A 192 8.77 -5.22 -15.18
CA PRO A 192 7.95 -5.83 -16.23
C PRO A 192 8.15 -7.35 -16.34
N ASP A 193 9.35 -7.84 -15.97
CA ASP A 193 9.72 -9.25 -16.07
C ASP A 193 9.34 -10.07 -14.83
N GLY A 194 8.71 -9.47 -13.81
CA GLY A 194 8.35 -10.13 -12.54
C GLY A 194 7.45 -11.37 -12.68
N LYS A 195 6.89 -11.60 -13.88
CA LYS A 195 6.11 -12.80 -14.26
C LYS A 195 6.99 -13.91 -14.87
N SER A 196 8.15 -13.59 -15.43
CA SER A 196 9.06 -14.53 -16.10
C SER A 196 9.90 -15.35 -15.13
N GLN A 197 10.08 -16.66 -15.40
CA GLN A 197 10.84 -17.61 -14.55
C GLN A 197 12.29 -17.18 -14.34
N ASP A 198 12.82 -16.44 -15.32
CA ASP A 198 14.23 -16.04 -15.39
C ASP A 198 14.46 -14.59 -14.97
N THR A 199 13.75 -14.15 -13.92
CA THR A 199 13.97 -12.82 -13.38
C THR A 199 15.35 -12.78 -12.70
N GLY A 200 16.27 -12.01 -13.31
CA GLY A 200 17.58 -11.73 -12.74
C GLY A 200 17.48 -11.03 -11.38
N LEU A 201 18.63 -10.90 -10.69
CA LEU A 201 18.72 -10.36 -9.33
C LEU A 201 17.96 -9.03 -9.14
N ARG A 202 18.07 -8.12 -10.10
CA ARG A 202 17.35 -6.83 -10.10
C ARG A 202 15.84 -7.02 -9.99
N GLY A 203 15.24 -7.90 -10.79
CA GLY A 203 13.79 -8.14 -10.75
C GLY A 203 13.32 -8.78 -9.45
N ARG A 204 14.15 -9.63 -8.84
CA ARG A 204 13.87 -10.24 -7.52
C ARG A 204 13.90 -9.20 -6.40
N VAL A 205 14.90 -8.31 -6.42
CA VAL A 205 15.01 -7.21 -5.44
C VAL A 205 13.83 -6.24 -5.59
N LEU A 206 13.45 -5.87 -6.81
CA LEU A 206 12.28 -5.02 -7.05
C LEU A 206 10.98 -5.68 -6.57
N ALA A 207 10.80 -6.98 -6.82
CA ALA A 207 9.64 -7.72 -6.34
C ALA A 207 9.60 -7.85 -4.80
N ALA A 208 10.74 -8.08 -4.16
CA ALA A 208 10.84 -8.11 -2.70
C ALA A 208 10.53 -6.73 -2.10
N GLY A 209 11.10 -5.66 -2.67
CA GLY A 209 10.82 -4.28 -2.26
C GLY A 209 9.35 -3.90 -2.43
N GLN A 210 8.72 -4.34 -3.52
CA GLN A 210 7.29 -4.13 -3.79
C GLN A 210 6.43 -4.74 -2.68
N VAL A 211 6.68 -6.00 -2.33
CA VAL A 211 5.95 -6.69 -1.26
C VAL A 211 6.20 -6.03 0.10
N ALA A 212 7.45 -5.70 0.43
CA ALA A 212 7.79 -5.06 1.69
C ALA A 212 7.09 -3.68 1.84
N ALA A 213 7.16 -2.85 0.80
CA ALA A 213 6.48 -1.56 0.78
C ALA A 213 4.96 -1.72 0.89
N GLN A 214 4.38 -2.72 0.22
CA GLN A 214 2.96 -2.99 0.33
C GLN A 214 2.54 -3.39 1.75
N THR A 215 3.23 -4.36 2.36
CA THR A 215 2.87 -4.86 3.70
C THR A 215 3.00 -3.77 4.75
N VAL A 216 4.13 -3.06 4.79
CA VAL A 216 4.34 -1.97 5.75
C VAL A 216 3.34 -0.84 5.48
N GLY A 217 3.07 -0.55 4.20
CA GLY A 217 2.07 0.42 3.78
C GLY A 217 0.68 0.12 4.35
N LEU A 218 0.22 -1.12 4.22
CA LEU A 218 -1.07 -1.58 4.75
C LEU A 218 -1.12 -1.56 6.28
N VAL A 219 -0.06 -2.00 6.96
CA VAL A 219 0.00 -1.99 8.45
C VAL A 219 -0.19 -0.57 8.98
N LEU A 220 0.58 0.40 8.44
CA LEU A 220 0.49 1.79 8.85
C LEU A 220 -0.89 2.40 8.52
N LEU A 221 -1.44 2.07 7.35
CA LEU A 221 -2.74 2.58 6.92
C LEU A 221 -3.87 2.07 7.82
N VAL A 222 -3.90 0.77 8.09
CA VAL A 222 -4.92 0.12 8.91
C VAL A 222 -4.85 0.62 10.35
N ASP A 223 -3.65 0.71 10.91
CA ASP A 223 -3.41 1.25 12.25
C ASP A 223 -3.88 2.71 12.39
N GLY A 224 -3.61 3.55 11.38
CA GLY A 224 -4.10 4.92 11.33
C GLY A 224 -5.63 5.03 11.19
N LEU A 225 -6.25 4.18 10.37
CA LEU A 225 -7.71 4.16 10.18
C LEU A 225 -8.44 3.69 11.44
N ALA A 226 -7.92 2.65 12.09
CA ALA A 226 -8.48 2.13 13.33
C ALA A 226 -8.44 3.15 14.48
N ARG A 227 -7.43 4.01 14.53
CA ARG A 227 -7.38 5.13 15.49
C ARG A 227 -8.39 6.22 15.16
N ARG A 228 -8.52 6.58 13.89
CA ARG A 228 -9.45 7.62 13.46
C ARG A 228 -10.90 7.27 13.77
N GLY A 229 -11.28 5.99 13.66
CA GLY A 229 -12.64 5.54 13.99
C GLY A 229 -12.98 5.50 15.49
N ARG A 230 -12.04 5.83 16.39
CA ARG A 230 -12.27 5.91 17.85
C ARG A 230 -12.68 7.30 18.33
N PHE A 231 -12.75 8.28 17.42
CA PHE A 231 -13.14 9.67 17.65
C PHE A 231 -14.30 10.06 16.73
#